data_AF-A0A7U3ZGX8-F1
#
_entry.id   AF-A0A7U3ZGX8-F1
#
_cell.length_a   1.000
_cell.length_b   1.000
_cell.length_c   1.000
_cell.angle_alpha   90.00
_cell.angle_beta   90.00
_cell.angle_gamma   90.00
#
_symmetry.space_group_name_H-M   'P 1'
#
loop_
_entity.id
_entity.type
_entity.pdbx_description
1 polymer ?
#
loop_
_entity_poly.entity_id
_entity_poly.type
_entity_poly.pdbx_seq_one_letter_code
_entity_poly.pdbx_strand_id
1 'polypeptide(L)'
;MKFSLITSLLLAFSTNTQAQNCLLTNQDKYDQLLPLEAIKKHFSGDMSKAKKEYRVNKNPKYRNHDTYSYNWPSDRTREMEMLGRKMTVPMSNRIGLTWVGDDMFRIAKKKSDVESFRHFYRNMTQKELDEAFGQAEKQVQNKTNATKEQKEAAVGMAKDMAAAAKYENVAGVGEAAVWKLNDNELIVLFKGYTFQVIADVSKDKATNLELAKKLAAEVLAKCK
;
A
#
# COMPACT_ATOMS: atom_id res chain seq x y z
N MET A 1 -56.34 32.21 31.90
CA MET A 1 -55.14 32.45 32.75
C MET A 1 -54.29 31.19 32.80
N LYS A 2 -52.96 31.35 32.63
CA LYS A 2 -51.85 30.38 32.85
C LYS A 2 -51.73 29.22 31.83
N PHE A 3 -50.81 29.29 30.85
CA PHE A 3 -49.34 29.06 30.85
C PHE A 3 -48.87 27.60 31.01
N SER A 4 -48.35 27.06 29.89
CA SER A 4 -47.04 26.40 29.71
C SER A 4 -46.71 25.04 30.36
N LEU A 5 -46.39 24.02 29.55
CA LEU A 5 -45.02 23.50 29.26
C LEU A 5 -45.14 22.21 28.41
N ILE A 6 -44.77 22.23 27.13
CA ILE A 6 -43.49 21.74 26.56
C ILE A 6 -43.10 20.32 27.01
N THR A 7 -43.15 19.35 26.09
CA THR A 7 -41.95 18.56 25.77
C THR A 7 -42.00 18.10 24.32
N SER A 8 -41.27 18.81 23.47
CA SER A 8 -40.94 18.39 22.11
C SER A 8 -40.10 17.11 22.18
N LEU A 9 -40.61 16.03 21.60
CA LEU A 9 -39.85 14.83 21.33
C LEU A 9 -38.86 15.14 20.21
N LEU A 10 -37.64 15.54 20.59
CA LEU A 10 -36.51 15.60 19.67
C LEU A 10 -36.22 14.17 19.21
N LEU A 11 -36.59 13.89 17.96
CA LEU A 11 -35.99 12.83 17.18
C LEU A 11 -34.48 13.08 17.14
N ALA A 12 -33.75 12.35 18.00
CA ALA A 12 -32.32 12.21 17.89
C ALA A 12 -32.05 11.56 16.53
N PHE A 13 -31.68 12.38 15.54
CA PHE A 13 -30.95 11.90 14.39
C PHE A 13 -29.68 11.25 14.94
N SER A 14 -29.60 9.93 14.80
CA SER A 14 -28.39 9.15 15.04
C SER A 14 -27.24 9.78 14.27
N THR A 15 -26.43 10.59 14.95
CA THR A 15 -25.11 11.03 14.48
C THR A 15 -24.17 9.84 14.59
N ASN A 16 -24.39 8.83 13.75
CA ASN A 16 -23.47 7.71 13.58
C ASN A 16 -22.94 7.71 12.14
N THR A 17 -22.44 8.86 11.72
CA THR A 17 -21.47 8.96 10.62
C THR A 17 -20.10 8.96 11.27
N GLN A 18 -19.61 7.74 11.55
CA GLN A 18 -18.20 7.35 11.50
C GLN A 18 -17.21 8.49 11.78
N ALA A 19 -16.60 8.51 12.97
CA ALA A 19 -15.38 9.28 13.20
C ALA A 19 -14.44 9.05 12.00
N GLN A 20 -14.28 10.07 11.15
CA GLN A 20 -13.62 9.89 9.86
C GLN A 20 -12.19 9.41 10.14
N ASN A 21 -11.83 8.26 9.59
CA ASN A 21 -10.46 7.78 9.69
C ASN A 21 -9.55 8.81 8.98
N CYS A 22 -8.60 9.39 9.71
CA CYS A 22 -7.66 10.39 9.20
C CYS A 22 -6.99 9.98 7.87
N LEU A 23 -6.70 8.68 7.67
CA LEU A 23 -6.14 8.18 6.41
C LEU A 23 -7.09 8.39 5.24
N LEU A 24 -8.40 8.17 5.43
CA LEU A 24 -9.41 8.40 4.39
C LEU A 24 -9.57 9.89 4.08
N THR A 25 -9.58 10.75 5.09
CA THR A 25 -9.67 12.21 4.90
C THR A 25 -8.48 12.78 4.12
N ASN A 26 -7.35 12.06 4.11
CA ASN A 26 -6.12 12.43 3.41
C ASN A 26 -5.77 11.48 2.25
N GLN A 27 -6.72 10.68 1.77
CA GLN A 27 -6.52 9.71 0.69
C GLN A 27 -6.18 10.34 -0.68
N ASP A 28 -6.30 11.66 -0.80
CA ASP A 28 -5.90 12.46 -1.97
C ASP A 28 -4.84 13.52 -1.62
N LYS A 29 -4.28 13.47 -0.39
CA LYS A 29 -3.39 14.50 0.18
C LYS A 29 -2.14 13.87 0.80
N TYR A 30 -1.44 13.06 0.02
CA TYR A 30 -0.32 12.26 0.53
C TYR A 30 0.85 13.14 0.99
N ASP A 31 1.02 14.31 0.37
CA ASP A 31 2.01 15.32 0.75
C ASP A 31 1.71 15.98 2.10
N GLN A 32 0.45 15.96 2.55
CA GLN A 32 0.08 16.42 3.89
C GLN A 32 0.36 15.34 4.95
N LEU A 33 0.18 14.07 4.59
CA LEU A 33 0.53 12.92 5.45
C LEU A 33 2.04 12.74 5.60
N LEU A 34 2.80 12.90 4.52
CA LEU A 34 4.26 12.78 4.52
C LEU A 34 4.90 13.91 3.71
N PRO A 35 4.99 15.13 4.29
CA PRO A 35 5.61 16.26 3.63
C PRO A 35 7.13 16.07 3.49
N LEU A 36 7.73 16.77 2.51
CA LEU A 36 9.18 16.73 2.27
C LEU A 36 10.01 17.00 3.52
N GLU A 37 9.59 17.94 4.36
CA GLU A 37 10.33 18.29 5.58
C GLU A 37 10.32 17.14 6.60
N ALA A 38 9.24 16.36 6.67
CA ALA A 38 9.21 15.13 7.47
C ALA A 38 10.14 14.06 6.89
N ILE A 39 10.27 13.98 5.56
CA ILE A 39 11.24 13.08 4.91
C ILE A 39 12.67 13.50 5.25
N LYS A 40 13.02 14.77 5.06
CA LYS A 40 14.36 15.32 5.32
C LYS A 40 14.79 15.22 6.78
N LYS A 41 13.84 15.21 7.72
CA LYS A 41 14.12 14.97 9.14
C LYS A 41 14.76 13.59 9.39
N HIS A 42 14.43 12.59 8.58
CA HIS A 42 14.87 11.19 8.78
C HIS A 42 15.82 10.69 7.70
N PHE A 43 15.87 11.34 6.55
CA PHE A 43 16.77 11.00 5.45
C PHE A 43 17.79 12.12 5.21
N SER A 44 19.06 11.82 5.45
CA SER A 44 20.18 12.76 5.32
C SER A 44 20.93 12.67 3.98
N GLY A 45 20.47 11.82 3.06
CA GLY A 45 21.10 11.70 1.74
C GLY A 45 20.80 12.89 0.83
N ASP A 46 21.58 13.04 -0.23
CA ASP A 46 21.39 14.13 -1.19
C ASP A 46 20.08 13.94 -1.99
N MET A 47 19.14 14.85 -1.76
CA MET A 47 17.87 14.96 -2.49
C MET A 47 17.83 16.16 -3.43
N SER A 48 18.96 16.82 -3.71
CA SER A 48 19.02 18.03 -4.56
C SER A 48 18.42 17.82 -5.96
N LYS A 49 18.52 16.60 -6.49
CA LYS A 49 17.97 16.18 -7.80
C LYS A 49 16.61 15.49 -7.69
N ALA A 50 16.00 15.45 -6.50
CA ALA A 50 14.71 14.80 -6.29
C ALA A 50 13.59 15.52 -7.01
N LYS A 51 12.85 14.77 -7.82
CA LYS A 51 11.63 15.22 -8.48
C LYS A 51 10.43 14.64 -7.77
N LYS A 52 9.48 15.51 -7.42
CA LYS A 52 8.18 15.11 -6.91
C LYS A 52 7.37 14.49 -8.05
N GLU A 53 6.88 13.29 -7.84
CA GLU A 53 6.01 12.56 -8.75
C GLU A 53 4.70 12.23 -8.04
N TYR A 54 3.59 12.54 -8.70
CA TYR A 54 2.27 12.14 -8.25
C TYR A 54 1.63 11.30 -9.36
N ARG A 55 1.56 9.99 -9.15
CA ARG A 55 0.84 9.07 -10.05
C ARG A 55 -0.56 8.87 -9.51
N VAL A 56 -1.52 9.40 -10.28
CA VAL A 56 -2.90 9.52 -9.88
C VAL A 56 -3.75 8.58 -10.74
N ASN A 57 -4.59 7.77 -10.10
CA ASN A 57 -5.50 6.88 -10.81
C ASN A 57 -6.55 7.69 -11.57
N LYS A 58 -6.68 7.48 -12.88
CA LYS A 58 -7.66 8.22 -13.70
C LYS A 58 -9.10 8.04 -13.19
N ASN A 59 -9.41 6.87 -12.65
CA ASN A 59 -10.69 6.59 -12.02
C ASN A 59 -10.66 7.00 -10.53
N PRO A 60 -11.50 7.96 -10.09
CA PRO A 60 -11.58 8.38 -8.68
C PRO A 60 -11.83 7.23 -7.69
N LYS A 61 -12.50 6.16 -8.12
CA LYS A 61 -12.76 4.98 -7.29
C LYS A 61 -11.49 4.29 -6.77
N TYR A 62 -10.37 4.43 -7.49
CA TYR A 62 -9.10 3.76 -7.18
C TYR A 62 -8.04 4.74 -6.66
N ARG A 63 -8.44 5.93 -6.15
CA ARG A 63 -7.50 6.93 -5.61
C ARG A 63 -6.82 6.47 -4.33
N ASN A 64 -7.44 5.51 -3.64
CA ASN A 64 -6.80 4.75 -2.57
C ASN A 64 -5.56 3.99 -3.01
N HIS A 65 -5.25 3.88 -4.31
CA HIS A 65 -4.06 3.22 -4.89
C HIS A 65 -3.09 4.21 -5.54
N ASP A 66 -3.26 5.51 -5.30
CA ASP A 66 -2.35 6.53 -5.82
C ASP A 66 -0.94 6.37 -5.27
N THR A 67 0.02 7.00 -5.93
CA THR A 67 1.41 7.10 -5.48
C THR A 67 1.83 8.56 -5.42
N TYR A 68 2.44 8.92 -4.31
CA TYR A 68 3.17 10.17 -4.14
C TYR A 68 4.60 9.86 -3.73
N SER A 69 5.60 10.25 -4.53
CA SER A 69 6.99 9.99 -4.19
C SER A 69 7.95 11.05 -4.70
N TYR A 70 9.08 11.18 -4.01
CA TYR A 70 10.27 11.87 -4.48
C TYR A 70 11.21 10.84 -5.11
N ASN A 71 11.62 11.08 -6.35
CA ASN A 71 12.47 10.18 -7.11
C ASN A 71 13.73 10.91 -7.60
N TRP A 72 14.91 10.28 -7.50
CA TRP A 72 16.15 10.82 -8.05
C TRP A 72 17.08 9.70 -8.54
N PRO A 73 18.00 10.00 -9.47
CA PRO A 73 19.01 9.03 -9.91
C PRO A 73 19.82 8.49 -8.74
N SER A 74 20.20 7.23 -8.83
CA SER A 74 21.16 6.60 -7.93
C SER A 74 22.23 5.86 -8.73
N ASP A 75 23.29 5.44 -8.07
CA ASP A 75 24.32 4.54 -8.60
C ASP A 75 23.92 3.05 -8.51
N ARG A 76 22.77 2.75 -7.90
CA ARG A 76 22.29 1.38 -7.72
C ARG A 76 21.78 0.82 -9.05
N THR A 77 22.00 -0.47 -9.22
CA THR A 77 21.50 -1.25 -10.35
C THR A 77 20.87 -2.54 -9.84
N ARG A 78 19.98 -3.14 -10.64
CA ARG A 78 19.47 -4.49 -10.43
C ARG A 78 19.57 -5.31 -11.69
N GLU A 79 19.79 -6.61 -11.54
CA GLU A 79 19.62 -7.56 -12.64
C GLU A 79 18.13 -7.87 -12.83
N MET A 80 17.67 -7.84 -14.07
CA MET A 80 16.33 -8.27 -14.46
C MET A 80 16.44 -9.19 -15.67
N GLU A 81 15.62 -10.24 -15.68
CA GLU A 81 15.43 -11.03 -16.89
C GLU A 81 14.29 -10.43 -17.71
N MET A 82 14.58 -10.05 -18.95
CA MET A 82 13.60 -9.56 -19.91
C MET A 82 13.77 -10.33 -21.21
N LEU A 83 12.70 -10.95 -21.70
CA LEU A 83 12.69 -11.73 -22.94
C LEU A 83 13.82 -12.79 -22.98
N GLY A 84 14.06 -13.49 -21.87
CA GLY A 84 15.08 -14.54 -21.75
C GLY A 84 16.53 -14.03 -21.67
N ARG A 85 16.75 -12.72 -21.48
CA ARG A 85 18.08 -12.11 -21.33
C ARG A 85 18.20 -11.41 -19.99
N LYS A 86 19.32 -11.66 -19.29
CA LYS A 86 19.69 -10.91 -18.09
C LYS A 86 20.22 -9.53 -18.50
N MET A 87 19.62 -8.48 -17.96
CA MET A 87 20.03 -7.09 -18.17
C MET A 87 20.27 -6.41 -16.83
N THR A 88 21.30 -5.59 -16.75
CA THR A 88 21.52 -4.69 -15.62
C THR A 88 20.75 -3.40 -15.89
N VAL A 89 19.79 -3.06 -15.04
CA VAL A 89 19.01 -1.83 -15.15
C VAL A 89 19.33 -0.87 -14.00
N PRO A 90 19.45 0.45 -14.27
CA PRO A 90 19.65 1.43 -13.21
C PRO A 90 18.41 1.52 -12.33
N MET A 91 18.63 1.72 -11.04
CA MET A 91 17.59 1.99 -10.05
C MET A 91 17.63 3.46 -9.66
N SER A 92 16.47 4.04 -9.44
CA SER A 92 16.35 5.37 -8.85
C SER A 92 16.14 5.23 -7.35
N ASN A 93 16.61 6.21 -6.59
CA ASN A 93 16.17 6.36 -5.21
C ASN A 93 14.74 6.87 -5.17
N ARG A 94 13.96 6.37 -4.21
CA ARG A 94 12.55 6.68 -4.08
C ARG A 94 12.11 6.69 -2.63
N ILE A 95 11.46 7.78 -2.20
CA ILE A 95 10.79 7.87 -0.90
C ILE A 95 9.38 8.40 -1.12
N GLY A 96 8.38 7.85 -0.43
CA GLY A 96 7.02 8.38 -0.52
C GLY A 96 5.95 7.53 0.13
N LEU A 97 4.71 7.78 -0.28
CA LEU A 97 3.53 7.03 0.12
C LEU A 97 2.83 6.44 -1.10
N THR A 98 2.26 5.26 -0.90
CA THR A 98 1.32 4.68 -1.85
C THR A 98 0.21 3.96 -1.09
N TRP A 99 -0.92 3.76 -1.75
CA TRP A 99 -2.00 2.90 -1.26
C TRP A 99 -2.60 3.34 0.10
N VAL A 100 -2.86 4.64 0.29
CA VAL A 100 -3.41 5.19 1.54
C VAL A 100 -4.92 4.97 1.62
N GLY A 101 -5.37 4.43 2.75
CA GLY A 101 -6.79 4.14 2.99
C GLY A 101 -7.26 2.88 2.25
N ASP A 102 -6.34 1.98 1.87
CA ASP A 102 -6.68 0.72 1.24
C ASP A 102 -7.12 -0.34 2.26
N ASP A 103 -8.16 -1.10 1.93
CA ASP A 103 -8.73 -2.13 2.79
C ASP A 103 -8.79 -3.51 2.11
N MET A 104 -8.04 -3.74 1.03
CA MET A 104 -8.06 -4.99 0.26
C MET A 104 -7.79 -6.22 1.11
N PHE A 105 -7.02 -6.08 2.19
CA PHE A 105 -6.72 -7.17 3.11
C PHE A 105 -7.99 -7.82 3.70
N ARG A 106 -9.11 -7.09 3.78
CA ARG A 106 -10.40 -7.60 4.28
C ARG A 106 -11.04 -8.66 3.39
N ILE A 107 -10.59 -8.81 2.14
CA ILE A 107 -11.02 -9.90 1.26
C ILE A 107 -10.74 -11.27 1.91
N ALA A 108 -9.76 -11.36 2.81
CA ALA A 108 -9.46 -12.56 3.59
C ALA A 108 -10.57 -12.99 4.57
N LYS A 109 -11.49 -12.08 4.94
CA LYS A 109 -12.65 -12.34 5.82
C LYS A 109 -12.29 -13.11 7.10
N LYS A 110 -11.22 -12.73 7.79
CA LYS A 110 -10.86 -13.30 9.10
C LYS A 110 -11.62 -12.61 10.23
N LYS A 111 -11.48 -13.11 11.47
CA LYS A 111 -12.28 -12.63 12.61
C LYS A 111 -11.97 -11.20 13.00
N SER A 112 -10.76 -10.72 12.70
CA SER A 112 -10.32 -9.36 12.95
C SER A 112 -9.57 -8.77 11.75
N ASP A 113 -9.42 -7.44 11.74
CA ASP A 113 -8.63 -6.74 10.72
C ASP A 113 -7.15 -7.15 10.78
N VAL A 114 -6.59 -7.31 11.98
CA VAL A 114 -5.20 -7.79 12.17
C VAL A 114 -5.01 -9.21 11.61
N GLU A 115 -5.95 -10.12 11.86
CA GLU A 115 -5.89 -11.47 11.29
C GLU A 115 -6.04 -11.44 9.76
N SER A 116 -6.94 -10.62 9.24
CA SER A 116 -7.14 -10.47 7.79
C SER A 116 -5.88 -9.91 7.13
N PHE A 117 -5.25 -8.91 7.75
CA PHE A 117 -4.00 -8.31 7.30
C PHE A 117 -2.85 -9.32 7.27
N ARG A 118 -2.62 -10.02 8.38
CA ARG A 118 -1.55 -11.05 8.46
C ARG A 118 -1.80 -12.22 7.53
N HIS A 119 -3.06 -12.59 7.30
CA HIS A 119 -3.39 -13.62 6.34
C HIS A 119 -3.15 -13.13 4.90
N PHE A 120 -3.58 -11.92 4.56
CA PHE A 120 -3.43 -11.36 3.23
C PHE A 120 -1.96 -11.15 2.85
N TYR A 121 -1.18 -10.55 3.74
CA TYR A 121 0.26 -10.30 3.53
C TYR A 121 1.13 -11.39 4.14
N ARG A 122 0.92 -12.63 3.71
CA ARG A 122 1.77 -13.78 4.06
C ARG A 122 2.55 -14.27 2.85
N ASN A 123 3.62 -15.01 3.10
CA ASN A 123 4.30 -15.78 2.06
C ASN A 123 3.45 -17.00 1.72
N MET A 124 2.80 -16.99 0.56
CA MET A 124 2.05 -18.15 0.07
C MET A 124 3.02 -19.28 -0.30
N THR A 125 2.59 -20.51 -0.03
CA THR A 125 3.26 -21.72 -0.51
C THR A 125 3.03 -21.89 -2.01
N GLN A 126 3.91 -22.65 -2.68
CA GLN A 126 3.73 -22.96 -4.11
C GLN A 126 2.37 -23.63 -4.38
N LYS A 127 1.95 -24.54 -3.50
CA LYS A 127 0.65 -25.21 -3.58
C LYS A 127 -0.51 -24.22 -3.53
N GLU A 128 -0.49 -23.28 -2.58
CA GLU A 128 -1.54 -22.25 -2.49
C GLU A 128 -1.57 -21.34 -3.73
N LEU A 129 -0.41 -21.04 -4.32
CA LEU A 129 -0.35 -20.28 -5.57
C LEU A 129 -0.93 -21.09 -6.73
N ASP A 130 -0.55 -22.35 -6.86
CA ASP A 130 -1.05 -23.24 -7.93
C ASP A 130 -2.57 -23.42 -7.84
N GLU A 131 -3.12 -23.59 -6.64
CA GLU A 131 -4.56 -23.68 -6.41
C GLU A 131 -5.29 -22.37 -6.75
N ALA A 132 -4.77 -21.23 -6.28
CA ALA A 132 -5.38 -19.92 -6.52
C ALA A 132 -5.41 -19.56 -8.02
N PHE A 133 -4.27 -19.74 -8.70
CA PHE A 133 -4.16 -19.40 -10.13
C PHE A 133 -4.79 -20.45 -11.04
N GLY A 134 -4.82 -21.73 -10.66
CA GLY A 134 -5.53 -22.77 -11.41
C GLY A 134 -7.04 -22.54 -11.47
N GLN A 135 -7.64 -21.92 -10.44
CA GLN A 135 -9.04 -21.47 -10.51
C GLN A 135 -9.21 -20.20 -11.34
N ALA A 136 -8.26 -19.25 -11.24
CA ALA A 136 -8.29 -18.02 -12.03
C ALA A 136 -8.19 -18.30 -13.54
N GLU A 137 -7.34 -19.24 -13.97
CA GLU A 137 -7.23 -19.67 -15.37
C GLU A 137 -8.58 -20.15 -15.92
N LYS A 138 -9.30 -20.99 -15.16
CA LYS A 138 -10.63 -21.47 -15.54
C LYS A 138 -11.66 -20.36 -15.65
N GLN A 139 -11.57 -19.31 -14.82
CA GLN A 139 -12.50 -18.19 -14.84
C GLN A 139 -12.20 -17.17 -15.95
N VAL A 140 -10.92 -16.93 -16.26
CA VAL A 140 -10.49 -15.96 -17.30
C VAL A 140 -10.73 -16.52 -18.70
N GLN A 141 -10.64 -17.83 -18.90
CA GLN A 141 -11.04 -18.48 -20.16
C GLN A 141 -12.48 -18.12 -20.56
N ASN A 142 -13.37 -17.94 -19.58
CA ASN A 142 -14.80 -17.65 -19.79
C ASN A 142 -15.13 -16.15 -19.96
N LYS A 143 -14.16 -15.23 -19.90
CA LYS A 143 -14.39 -13.77 -20.03
C LYS A 143 -13.63 -13.16 -21.21
N THR A 144 -14.36 -12.48 -22.10
CA THR A 144 -13.91 -11.39 -23.03
C THR A 144 -12.93 -11.70 -24.19
N ASN A 145 -12.78 -10.68 -25.05
CA ASN A 145 -12.20 -10.57 -26.42
C ASN A 145 -10.68 -10.76 -26.57
N ALA A 146 -9.99 -11.33 -25.58
CA ALA A 146 -8.56 -11.65 -25.69
C ALA A 146 -8.36 -13.10 -26.18
N THR A 147 -7.28 -13.37 -26.91
CA THR A 147 -6.98 -14.75 -27.34
C THR A 147 -6.63 -15.63 -26.13
N LYS A 148 -6.70 -16.95 -26.32
CA LYS A 148 -6.36 -17.91 -25.27
C LYS A 148 -4.92 -17.70 -24.77
N GLU A 149 -4.00 -17.49 -25.70
CA GLU A 149 -2.57 -17.28 -25.44
C GLU A 149 -2.32 -16.00 -24.64
N GLN A 150 -3.06 -14.91 -24.95
CA GLN A 150 -2.96 -13.65 -24.20
C GLN A 150 -3.44 -13.81 -22.76
N LYS A 151 -4.52 -14.58 -22.55
CA LYS A 151 -5.07 -14.86 -21.22
C LYS A 151 -4.12 -15.72 -20.40
N GLU A 152 -3.57 -16.77 -21.00
CA GLU A 152 -2.58 -17.65 -20.36
C GLU A 152 -1.31 -16.88 -20.00
N ALA A 153 -0.79 -16.04 -20.90
CA ALA A 153 0.35 -15.19 -20.62
C ALA A 153 0.09 -14.21 -19.46
N ALA A 154 -1.10 -13.58 -19.43
CA ALA A 154 -1.47 -12.66 -18.36
C ALA A 154 -1.58 -13.35 -17.00
N VAL A 155 -2.17 -14.56 -16.96
CA VAL A 155 -2.27 -15.34 -15.72
C VAL A 155 -0.88 -15.83 -15.27
N GLY A 156 -0.05 -16.29 -16.19
CA GLY A 156 1.34 -16.65 -15.90
C GLY A 156 2.12 -15.50 -15.27
N MET A 157 2.07 -14.30 -15.86
CA MET A 157 2.70 -13.11 -15.30
C MET A 157 2.16 -12.76 -13.90
N ALA A 158 0.84 -12.83 -13.70
CA ALA A 158 0.24 -12.56 -12.39
C ALA A 158 0.67 -13.57 -11.32
N LYS A 159 0.79 -14.85 -11.70
CA LYS A 159 1.30 -15.93 -10.84
C LYS A 159 2.76 -15.69 -10.45
N ASP A 160 3.60 -15.34 -11.40
CA ASP A 160 5.02 -15.05 -11.15
C ASP A 160 5.19 -13.83 -10.24
N MET A 161 4.41 -12.77 -10.46
CA MET A 161 4.39 -11.60 -9.57
C MET A 161 3.96 -11.97 -8.15
N ALA A 162 2.92 -12.79 -8.00
CA ALA A 162 2.45 -13.25 -6.69
C ALA A 162 3.48 -14.17 -6.00
N ALA A 163 4.17 -15.03 -6.74
CA ALA A 163 5.22 -15.90 -6.23
C ALA A 163 6.45 -15.11 -5.76
N ALA A 164 6.79 -14.05 -6.50
CA ALA A 164 7.89 -13.16 -6.19
C ALA A 164 7.60 -12.30 -4.96
N ALA A 165 6.34 -11.92 -4.70
CA ALA A 165 5.99 -11.11 -3.54
C ALA A 165 6.36 -11.84 -2.22
N LYS A 166 7.27 -11.26 -1.46
CA LYS A 166 7.69 -11.75 -0.15
C LYS A 166 7.48 -10.69 0.92
N TYR A 167 6.98 -11.14 2.06
CA TYR A 167 6.63 -10.31 3.21
C TYR A 167 7.37 -10.78 4.46
N GLU A 168 7.85 -9.82 5.25
CA GLU A 168 8.39 -10.04 6.59
C GLU A 168 7.57 -9.24 7.60
N ASN A 169 7.20 -9.85 8.74
CA ASN A 169 6.47 -9.16 9.79
C ASN A 169 7.35 -8.08 10.43
N VAL A 170 6.77 -6.90 10.65
CA VAL A 170 7.45 -5.76 11.32
C VAL A 170 6.70 -5.42 12.59
N ALA A 171 7.35 -5.60 13.73
CA ALA A 171 6.78 -5.28 15.03
C ALA A 171 6.90 -3.77 15.35
N GLY A 172 5.97 -3.29 16.19
CA GLY A 172 6.02 -1.94 16.77
C GLY A 172 5.61 -0.80 15.84
N VAL A 173 4.91 -1.09 14.72
CA VAL A 173 4.39 -0.08 13.79
C VAL A 173 2.92 -0.36 13.51
N GLY A 174 2.06 0.64 13.75
CA GLY A 174 0.62 0.52 13.59
C GLY A 174 0.01 -0.59 14.47
N GLU A 175 -1.12 -1.13 14.04
CA GLU A 175 -1.77 -2.31 14.64
C GLU A 175 -1.12 -3.60 14.13
N ALA A 176 -0.63 -3.58 12.89
CA ALA A 176 0.22 -4.59 12.27
C ALA A 176 1.01 -3.95 11.13
N ALA A 177 2.19 -4.49 10.82
CA ALA A 177 2.95 -4.06 9.65
C ALA A 177 3.74 -5.21 9.03
N VAL A 178 3.98 -5.11 7.73
CA VAL A 178 4.85 -6.03 6.98
C VAL A 178 5.78 -5.25 6.06
N TRP A 179 6.99 -5.76 5.88
CA TRP A 179 7.94 -5.30 4.88
C TRP A 179 7.78 -6.13 3.61
N LYS A 180 7.50 -5.47 2.49
CA LYS A 180 7.43 -6.06 1.15
C LYS A 180 8.81 -5.99 0.51
N LEU A 181 9.48 -7.13 0.49
CA LEU A 181 10.92 -7.25 0.21
C LEU A 181 11.33 -6.70 -1.16
N ASN A 182 10.59 -7.00 -2.21
CA ASN A 182 11.02 -6.68 -3.57
C ASN A 182 10.83 -5.20 -3.95
N ASP A 183 9.91 -4.52 -3.27
CA ASP A 183 9.54 -3.14 -3.60
C ASP A 183 10.09 -2.13 -2.60
N ASN A 184 10.74 -2.60 -1.53
CA ASN A 184 11.19 -1.77 -0.41
C ASN A 184 10.06 -0.90 0.15
N GLU A 185 8.91 -1.54 0.41
CA GLU A 185 7.69 -0.92 0.90
C GLU A 185 7.29 -1.48 2.27
N LEU A 186 7.02 -0.59 3.25
CA LEU A 186 6.44 -0.95 4.54
C LEU A 186 4.93 -0.74 4.47
N ILE A 187 4.16 -1.83 4.56
CA ILE A 187 2.70 -1.80 4.60
C ILE A 187 2.28 -1.77 6.06
N VAL A 188 1.45 -0.80 6.43
CA VAL A 188 1.02 -0.57 7.83
C VAL A 188 -0.50 -0.59 7.92
N LEU A 189 -1.04 -1.40 8.84
CA LEU A 189 -2.43 -1.39 9.26
C LEU A 189 -2.64 -0.38 10.38
N PHE A 190 -3.66 0.47 10.24
CA PHE A 190 -4.04 1.45 11.25
C PHE A 190 -5.54 1.79 11.18
N LYS A 191 -6.26 1.59 12.29
CA LYS A 191 -7.70 1.91 12.45
C LYS A 191 -8.54 1.30 11.31
N GLY A 192 -8.20 0.07 10.90
CA GLY A 192 -8.92 -0.71 9.88
C GLY A 192 -8.60 -0.38 8.42
N TYR A 193 -7.58 0.43 8.14
CA TYR A 193 -7.11 0.73 6.78
C TYR A 193 -5.60 0.59 6.70
N THR A 194 -5.07 0.50 5.50
CA THR A 194 -3.63 0.45 5.26
C THR A 194 -3.09 1.71 4.60
N PHE A 195 -1.80 1.92 4.78
CA PHE A 195 -0.99 2.80 3.94
C PHE A 195 0.37 2.13 3.72
N GLN A 196 1.05 2.48 2.63
CA GLN A 196 2.36 1.92 2.30
C GLN A 196 3.39 3.03 2.22
N VAL A 197 4.51 2.84 2.92
CA VAL A 197 5.66 3.74 2.89
C VAL A 197 6.70 3.15 1.96
N ILE A 198 7.07 3.91 0.93
CA ILE A 198 8.17 3.56 0.02
C ILE A 198 9.46 4.13 0.61
N ALA A 199 10.47 3.28 0.78
CA ALA A 199 11.81 3.68 1.19
C ALA A 199 12.86 2.85 0.44
N ASP A 200 13.13 3.23 -0.80
CA ASP A 200 14.11 2.56 -1.66
C ASP A 200 15.30 3.50 -1.91
N VAL A 201 16.26 3.51 -0.99
CA VAL A 201 17.40 4.46 -1.04
C VAL A 201 18.76 3.78 -0.90
N SER A 202 18.77 2.50 -0.53
CA SER A 202 19.97 1.69 -0.31
C SER A 202 19.82 0.30 -0.91
N LYS A 203 20.94 -0.39 -1.13
CA LYS A 203 20.97 -1.83 -1.38
C LYS A 203 20.76 -2.64 -0.09
N ASP A 204 21.03 -2.03 1.06
CA ASP A 204 20.79 -2.63 2.36
C ASP A 204 19.32 -2.51 2.77
N LYS A 205 18.68 -3.67 2.95
CA LYS A 205 17.28 -3.77 3.42
C LYS A 205 17.10 -3.11 4.78
N ALA A 206 18.04 -3.26 5.70
CA ALA A 206 17.89 -2.76 7.07
C ALA A 206 17.80 -1.23 7.08
N THR A 207 18.65 -0.55 6.31
CA THR A 207 18.62 0.89 6.07
C THR A 207 17.26 1.35 5.53
N ASN A 208 16.76 0.68 4.49
CA ASN A 208 15.48 0.98 3.86
C ASN A 208 14.30 0.82 4.85
N LEU A 209 14.27 -0.31 5.57
CA LEU A 209 13.23 -0.61 6.55
C LEU A 209 13.27 0.37 7.73
N GLU A 210 14.45 0.72 8.26
CA GLU A 210 14.56 1.67 9.35
C GLU A 210 14.00 3.05 8.96
N LEU A 211 14.35 3.53 7.76
CA LEU A 211 13.79 4.75 7.21
C LEU A 211 12.26 4.65 7.07
N ALA A 212 11.75 3.56 6.48
CA ALA A 212 10.31 3.36 6.32
C ALA A 212 9.56 3.39 7.67
N LYS A 213 10.13 2.80 8.73
CA LYS A 213 9.54 2.84 10.08
C LYS A 213 9.48 4.26 10.63
N LYS A 214 10.54 5.06 10.47
CA LYS A 214 10.57 6.46 10.90
C LYS A 214 9.53 7.30 10.15
N LEU A 215 9.43 7.11 8.84
CA LEU A 215 8.44 7.82 8.01
C LEU A 215 7.00 7.37 8.31
N ALA A 216 6.77 6.08 8.57
CA ALA A 216 5.47 5.58 9.03
C ALA A 216 5.07 6.22 10.36
N ALA A 217 6.02 6.44 11.28
CA ALA A 217 5.74 7.11 12.54
C ALA A 217 5.28 8.56 12.35
N GLU A 218 5.82 9.29 11.37
CA GLU A 218 5.35 10.64 11.01
C GLU A 218 3.89 10.64 10.50
N VAL A 219 3.54 9.66 9.65
CA VAL A 219 2.15 9.49 9.16
C VAL A 219 1.22 9.15 10.32
N LEU A 220 1.58 8.18 11.15
CA LEU A 220 0.78 7.78 12.30
C LEU A 220 0.60 8.93 13.30
N ALA A 221 1.64 9.73 13.55
CA ALA A 221 1.56 10.87 14.45
C ALA A 221 0.53 11.93 14.00
N LYS A 222 0.36 12.11 12.69
CA LYS A 222 -0.67 13.01 12.13
C LYS A 222 -2.10 12.47 12.24
N CYS A 223 -2.24 11.15 12.37
CA CYS A 223 -3.53 10.46 12.39
C CYS A 223 -3.91 9.83 13.74
N LYS A 224 -3.12 10.11 14.79
CA LYS A 224 -3.41 9.69 16.16
C LYS A 224 -4.67 10.36 16.68
#